data_AF-V2X5Y7-F1
#
_entry.id   AF-V2X5Y7-F1
#
_cell.length_a   1.000
_cell.length_b   1.000
_cell.length_c   1.000
_cell.angle_alpha   90.00
_cell.angle_beta   90.00
_cell.angle_gamma   90.00
#
_symmetry.space_group_name_H-M   'P 1'
#
loop_
_entity.id
_entity.type
_entity.pdbx_description
1 polymer ?
#
loop_
_entity_poly.entity_id
_entity_poly.type
_entity_poly.pdbx_seq_one_letter_code
_entity_poly.pdbx_strand_id
1 'polypeptide(L)'
;MLTLVPRSCRLFIRPYRLLHASSRVSKDLIGPPDQISNIRPVIYDDVPSPPPPSLLYHPYSLAEFDPEPSNNESANELQWKLQRKQLDDLNHNFWLDSNLRFEGGKKAVLESLPSSASSMDKEHALSEFYKQWLMQEKPRLDEYDQMYRARNMAVIVLAARTKIDRFKSRLANIVGMGSR
;
A
#
# COMPACT_ATOMS: atom_id res chain seq x y z
N MET A 1 39.10 61.32 -4.51
CA MET A 1 39.31 59.99 -5.15
C MET A 1 38.30 59.03 -4.54
N LEU A 2 37.14 58.85 -5.17
CA LEU A 2 36.19 57.77 -4.87
C LEU A 2 35.64 57.25 -6.20
N THR A 3 35.60 55.94 -6.29
CA THR A 3 35.65 55.11 -7.48
C THR A 3 34.26 54.79 -8.04
N LEU A 4 34.15 54.79 -9.38
CA LEU A 4 33.05 54.18 -10.13
C LEU A 4 33.08 52.66 -9.93
N VAL A 5 31.95 52.08 -9.52
CA VAL A 5 31.70 50.63 -9.61
C VAL A 5 30.62 50.40 -10.68
N PRO A 6 30.85 49.52 -11.67
CA PRO A 6 29.89 49.30 -12.75
C PRO A 6 28.72 48.43 -12.31
N ARG A 7 27.53 48.76 -12.83
CA ARG A 7 26.30 47.98 -12.70
C ARG A 7 26.47 46.63 -13.42
N SER A 8 26.49 45.55 -12.66
CA SER A 8 26.38 44.19 -13.19
C SER A 8 24.94 43.91 -13.60
N CYS A 9 24.70 43.79 -14.90
CA CYS A 9 23.44 43.28 -15.45
C CYS A 9 23.26 41.82 -15.03
N ARG A 10 22.39 41.57 -14.05
CA ARG A 10 21.89 40.22 -13.78
C ARG A 10 20.90 39.85 -14.87
N LEU A 11 21.37 39.09 -15.85
CA LEU A 11 20.49 38.34 -16.74
C LEU A 11 19.65 37.39 -15.86
N PHE A 12 18.35 37.65 -15.81
CA PHE A 12 17.38 36.71 -15.24
C PHE A 12 17.34 35.47 -16.14
N ILE A 13 18.16 34.48 -15.81
CA ILE A 13 18.00 33.13 -16.36
C ILE A 13 16.75 32.56 -15.71
N ARG A 14 15.61 32.64 -16.40
CA ARG A 14 14.43 31.85 -16.08
C ARG A 14 14.75 30.39 -16.43
N PRO A 15 14.77 29.45 -15.47
CA PRO A 15 14.79 28.05 -15.83
C PRO A 15 13.42 27.72 -16.42
N TYR A 16 13.39 27.42 -17.72
CA TYR A 16 12.26 26.82 -18.38
C TYR A 16 11.99 25.45 -17.73
N ARG A 17 10.98 25.36 -16.84
CA ARG A 17 10.35 24.08 -16.47
C ARG A 17 9.50 23.60 -17.64
N LEU A 18 10.14 23.25 -18.74
CA LEU A 18 9.51 22.56 -19.85
C LEU A 18 9.71 21.08 -19.62
N LEU A 19 8.75 20.46 -18.94
CA LEU A 19 8.35 19.05 -18.97
C LEU A 19 7.48 18.84 -17.73
N HIS A 20 6.30 19.47 -17.69
CA HIS A 20 5.26 19.09 -16.74
C HIS A 20 4.61 17.81 -17.27
N ALA A 21 5.29 16.68 -17.10
CA ALA A 21 4.74 15.37 -17.38
C ALA A 21 3.74 15.01 -16.26
N SER A 22 2.56 15.66 -16.26
CA SER A 22 1.42 15.10 -15.55
C SER A 22 0.90 13.93 -16.36
N SER A 23 1.60 12.79 -16.32
CA SER A 23 0.89 11.54 -16.55
C SER A 23 -0.27 11.51 -15.55
N ARG A 24 -1.42 10.95 -15.93
CA ARG A 24 -2.45 10.59 -14.94
C ARG A 24 -1.80 9.53 -14.05
N VAL A 25 -1.10 9.98 -13.01
CA VAL A 25 -0.56 9.11 -11.97
C VAL A 25 -1.79 8.57 -11.27
N SER A 26 -1.96 7.25 -11.37
CA SER A 26 -2.89 6.50 -10.54
C SER A 26 -2.75 7.01 -9.10
N LYS A 27 -3.81 7.58 -8.54
CA LYS A 27 -3.79 8.19 -7.20
C LYS A 27 -4.31 7.17 -6.21
N ASP A 28 -3.46 6.24 -5.81
CA ASP A 28 -3.73 5.40 -4.66
C ASP A 28 -4.10 6.30 -3.47
N LEU A 29 -5.27 6.07 -2.90
CA LEU A 29 -5.78 6.84 -1.77
C LEU A 29 -5.44 6.09 -0.48
N ILE A 30 -5.12 6.83 0.56
CA ILE A 30 -4.78 6.27 1.87
C ILE A 30 -5.85 6.71 2.85
N GLY A 31 -6.49 5.74 3.51
CA GLY A 31 -7.54 5.99 4.49
C GLY A 31 -7.02 6.50 5.85
N PRO A 32 -7.94 6.83 6.78
CA PRO A 32 -7.60 7.09 8.18
C PRO A 32 -6.99 5.83 8.83
N PRO A 33 -6.20 5.98 9.92
CA PRO A 33 -5.69 4.84 10.66
C PRO A 33 -6.85 4.03 11.27
N ASP A 34 -6.77 2.70 11.18
CA ASP A 34 -7.71 1.81 11.84
C ASP A 34 -7.63 1.92 13.37
N GLN A 35 -8.77 1.74 14.06
CA GLN A 35 -8.89 1.99 15.49
C GLN A 35 -8.10 1.01 16.37
N ILE A 36 -7.84 -0.20 15.87
CA ILE A 36 -7.21 -1.27 16.63
C ILE A 36 -5.81 -1.53 16.10
N SER A 37 -5.67 -1.78 14.80
CA SER A 37 -4.37 -2.10 14.17
C SER A 37 -3.48 -0.86 13.94
N ASN A 38 -4.05 0.36 13.94
CA ASN A 38 -3.37 1.62 13.59
C ASN A 38 -2.78 1.67 12.15
N ILE A 39 -3.08 0.66 11.32
CA ILE A 39 -2.66 0.61 9.92
C ILE A 39 -3.60 1.44 9.06
N ARG A 40 -3.05 2.09 8.03
CA ARG A 40 -3.84 2.87 7.07
C ARG A 40 -4.20 1.99 5.87
N PRO A 41 -5.49 1.81 5.55
CA PRO A 41 -5.90 1.05 4.38
C PRO A 41 -5.55 1.82 3.10
N VAL A 42 -5.09 1.09 2.09
CA VAL A 42 -4.79 1.63 0.76
C VAL A 42 -5.94 1.30 -0.19
N ILE A 43 -6.49 2.33 -0.83
CA ILE A 43 -7.53 2.21 -1.85
C ILE A 43 -6.83 2.44 -3.19
N TYR A 44 -6.57 1.34 -3.88
CA TYR A 44 -5.96 1.36 -5.20
C TYR A 44 -6.92 1.92 -6.25
N ASP A 45 -6.44 2.83 -7.09
CA ASP A 45 -7.28 3.46 -8.14
C ASP A 45 -7.43 2.60 -9.41
N ASP A 46 -6.76 1.45 -9.43
CA ASP A 46 -6.62 0.58 -10.58
C ASP A 46 -7.79 -0.39 -10.80
N VAL A 47 -8.95 -0.06 -10.20
CA VAL A 47 -10.22 -0.72 -10.45
C VAL A 47 -10.75 -0.24 -11.81
N PRO A 48 -11.09 -1.16 -12.73
CA PRO A 48 -11.73 -0.78 -13.99
C PRO A 48 -12.98 0.05 -13.73
N SER A 49 -13.17 1.12 -14.49
CA SER A 49 -14.44 1.85 -14.45
C SER A 49 -15.57 0.87 -14.79
N PRO A 50 -16.70 0.88 -14.05
CA PRO A 50 -17.84 0.06 -14.42
C PRO A 50 -18.24 0.39 -15.86
N PRO A 51 -18.67 -0.63 -16.65
CA PRO A 51 -19.18 -0.39 -17.99
C PRO A 51 -20.38 0.59 -17.92
N PRO A 52 -20.61 1.41 -18.96
CA PRO A 52 -21.77 2.28 -19.01
C PRO A 52 -23.04 1.44 -18.82
N PRO A 53 -24.07 1.95 -18.11
CA PRO A 53 -25.27 1.20 -17.84
C PRO A 53 -25.87 0.73 -19.17
N SER A 54 -25.99 -0.60 -19.33
CA SER A 54 -26.71 -1.15 -20.47
C SER A 54 -28.17 -0.73 -20.37
N LEU A 55 -28.76 -0.27 -21.49
CA LEU A 55 -30.19 0.05 -21.53
C LEU A 55 -31.08 -1.20 -21.33
N LEU A 56 -30.48 -2.38 -21.28
CA LEU A 56 -31.12 -3.68 -21.03
C LEU A 56 -30.75 -4.15 -19.62
N TYR A 57 -31.49 -3.68 -18.62
CA TYR A 57 -31.39 -4.17 -17.25
C TYR A 57 -32.13 -5.51 -17.14
N HIS A 58 -31.40 -6.62 -17.21
CA HIS A 58 -31.97 -7.96 -17.03
C HIS A 58 -31.10 -8.79 -16.08
N PRO A 59 -31.72 -9.55 -15.15
CA PRO A 59 -31.01 -10.27 -14.08
C PRO A 59 -30.10 -11.41 -14.56
N TYR A 60 -30.07 -11.69 -15.87
CA TYR A 60 -29.22 -12.70 -16.50
C TYR A 60 -28.39 -12.13 -17.66
N SER A 61 -28.10 -10.83 -17.61
CA SER A 61 -27.28 -10.16 -18.62
C SER A 61 -25.84 -10.62 -18.55
N LEU A 62 -25.36 -11.36 -19.55
CA LEU A 62 -23.93 -11.69 -19.67
C LEU A 62 -23.03 -10.49 -19.94
N ALA A 63 -23.59 -9.30 -20.18
CA ALA A 63 -22.83 -8.06 -20.37
C ALA A 63 -22.00 -7.66 -19.13
N GLU A 64 -22.27 -8.24 -17.95
CA GLU A 64 -21.43 -8.06 -16.76
C GLU A 64 -20.17 -8.95 -16.77
N PHE A 65 -20.19 -10.03 -17.55
CA PHE A 65 -19.07 -10.95 -17.75
C PHE A 65 -18.45 -10.67 -19.11
N ASP A 66 -17.73 -9.55 -19.24
CA ASP A 66 -16.95 -9.28 -20.45
C ASP A 66 -15.99 -10.47 -20.69
N PRO A 67 -16.16 -11.25 -21.79
CA PRO A 67 -15.35 -12.44 -22.03
C PRO A 67 -13.90 -12.10 -22.42
N GLU A 68 -13.68 -10.84 -22.83
CA GLU A 68 -12.38 -10.29 -23.18
C GLU A 68 -12.03 -9.23 -22.13
N PRO A 69 -11.07 -9.46 -21.22
CA PRO A 69 -10.52 -8.35 -20.45
C PRO A 69 -10.08 -7.30 -21.47
N SER A 70 -10.36 -6.01 -21.22
CA SER A 70 -9.91 -4.94 -22.11
C SER A 70 -8.48 -5.26 -22.55
N ASN A 71 -8.20 -5.26 -23.87
CA ASN A 71 -7.01 -5.81 -24.56
C ASN A 71 -5.61 -5.50 -23.94
N ASN A 72 -5.55 -4.75 -22.85
CA ASN A 72 -4.39 -4.27 -22.15
C ASN A 72 -4.19 -4.86 -20.73
N GLU A 73 -5.16 -5.58 -20.13
CA GLU A 73 -4.98 -6.19 -18.79
C GLU A 73 -4.54 -7.65 -18.91
N SER A 74 -3.23 -7.88 -18.74
CA SER A 74 -2.64 -9.22 -18.76
C SER A 74 -3.06 -10.04 -17.52
N ALA A 75 -3.12 -11.38 -17.63
CA ALA A 75 -3.32 -12.26 -16.46
C ALA A 75 -2.32 -11.99 -15.32
N ASN A 76 -1.08 -11.64 -15.67
CA ASN A 76 -0.04 -11.23 -14.72
C ASN A 76 -0.41 -9.96 -13.94
N GLU A 77 -1.10 -9.01 -14.59
CA GLU A 77 -1.54 -7.76 -13.97
C GLU A 77 -2.65 -8.01 -12.95
N LEU A 78 -3.66 -8.80 -13.31
CA LEU A 78 -4.69 -9.21 -12.37
C LEU A 78 -4.08 -9.94 -11.17
N GLN A 79 -3.18 -10.90 -11.41
CA GLN A 79 -2.49 -11.64 -10.36
C GLN A 79 -1.69 -10.71 -9.44
N TRP A 80 -0.98 -9.72 -10.00
CA TRP A 80 -0.25 -8.73 -9.23
C TRP A 80 -1.18 -7.89 -8.33
N LYS A 81 -2.27 -7.38 -8.89
CA LYS A 81 -3.26 -6.59 -8.15
C LYS A 81 -3.85 -7.38 -6.98
N LEU A 82 -4.20 -8.65 -7.21
CA LEU A 82 -4.72 -9.56 -6.19
C LEU A 82 -3.69 -9.83 -5.09
N GLN A 83 -2.46 -10.20 -5.45
CA GLN A 83 -1.42 -10.50 -4.45
C GLN A 83 -1.05 -9.29 -3.60
N ARG A 84 -1.05 -8.09 -4.19
CA ARG A 84 -0.83 -6.85 -3.45
C ARG A 84 -1.91 -6.62 -2.39
N LYS A 85 -3.20 -6.74 -2.76
CA LYS A 85 -4.31 -6.63 -1.79
C LYS A 85 -4.22 -7.69 -0.68
N GLN A 86 -3.93 -8.94 -1.04
CA GLN A 86 -3.75 -10.02 -0.07
C GLN A 86 -2.59 -9.76 0.90
N LEU A 87 -1.51 -9.11 0.45
CA LEU A 87 -0.39 -8.72 1.31
C LEU A 87 -0.81 -7.65 2.31
N ASP A 88 -1.59 -6.65 1.88
CA ASP A 88 -2.12 -5.60 2.75
C ASP A 88 -3.07 -6.17 3.80
N ASP A 89 -4.00 -7.05 3.38
CA ASP A 89 -4.93 -7.74 4.28
C ASP A 89 -4.19 -8.57 5.32
N LEU A 90 -3.14 -9.29 4.90
CA LEU A 90 -2.30 -10.07 5.81
C LEU A 90 -1.64 -9.18 6.86
N ASN A 91 -1.02 -8.08 6.44
CA ASN A 91 -0.38 -7.12 7.35
C ASN A 91 -1.41 -6.55 8.33
N HIS A 92 -2.56 -6.09 7.83
CA HIS A 92 -3.64 -5.56 8.65
C HIS A 92 -4.12 -6.58 9.69
N ASN A 93 -4.47 -7.78 9.25
CA ASN A 93 -5.01 -8.84 10.13
C ASN A 93 -4.00 -9.27 11.19
N PHE A 94 -2.71 -9.34 10.85
CA PHE A 94 -1.66 -9.68 11.81
C PHE A 94 -1.60 -8.67 12.95
N TRP A 95 -1.52 -7.38 12.61
CA TRP A 95 -1.42 -6.32 13.61
C TRP A 95 -2.73 -6.10 14.38
N LEU A 96 -3.88 -6.30 13.74
CA LEU A 96 -5.18 -6.30 14.41
C LEU A 96 -5.21 -7.35 15.54
N ASP A 97 -4.86 -8.60 15.23
CA ASP A 97 -4.86 -9.68 16.22
C ASP A 97 -3.79 -9.47 17.31
N SER A 98 -2.58 -9.03 16.93
CA SER A 98 -1.50 -8.76 17.89
C SER A 98 -1.92 -7.66 18.88
N ASN A 99 -2.52 -6.57 18.40
CA ASN A 99 -2.97 -5.47 19.25
C ASN A 99 -4.15 -5.86 20.13
N LEU A 100 -5.11 -6.65 19.62
CA LEU A 100 -6.24 -7.16 20.42
C LEU A 100 -5.76 -7.99 21.61
N ARG A 101 -4.85 -8.93 21.36
CA ARG A 101 -4.27 -9.76 22.41
C ARG A 101 -3.42 -8.96 23.38
N PHE A 102 -2.65 -7.99 22.88
CA PHE A 102 -1.81 -7.13 23.71
C PHE A 102 -2.66 -6.31 24.69
N GLU A 103 -3.68 -5.60 24.19
CA GLU A 103 -4.58 -4.80 25.03
C GLU A 103 -5.41 -5.68 25.98
N GLY A 104 -5.85 -6.86 25.52
CA GLY A 104 -6.51 -7.84 26.36
C GLY A 104 -5.64 -8.33 27.53
N GLY A 105 -4.38 -8.69 27.26
CA GLY A 105 -3.42 -9.13 28.27
C GLY A 105 -3.06 -8.02 29.24
N LYS A 106 -2.80 -6.81 28.73
CA LYS A 106 -2.54 -5.61 29.54
C LYS A 106 -3.69 -5.31 30.49
N LYS A 107 -4.93 -5.37 29.99
CA LYS A 107 -6.14 -5.18 30.80
C LYS A 107 -6.27 -6.24 31.89
N ALA A 108 -6.07 -7.52 31.55
CA ALA A 108 -6.13 -8.61 32.51
C ALA A 108 -5.11 -8.46 33.65
N VAL A 109 -3.88 -8.03 33.35
CA VAL A 109 -2.85 -7.75 34.37
C VAL A 109 -3.30 -6.62 35.30
N LEU A 110 -3.83 -5.52 34.75
CA LEU A 110 -4.32 -4.40 35.57
C LEU A 110 -5.54 -4.76 36.42
N GLU A 111 -6.44 -5.59 35.91
CA GLU A 111 -7.62 -6.08 36.64
C GLU A 111 -7.27 -7.11 37.72
N SER A 112 -6.15 -7.82 37.58
CA SER A 112 -5.69 -8.78 38.58
C SER A 112 -5.11 -8.11 39.83
N LEU A 113 -4.78 -6.82 39.76
CA LEU A 113 -4.22 -6.07 40.89
C LEU A 113 -5.31 -5.67 41.89
N PRO A 114 -5.01 -5.65 43.18
CA PRO A 114 -5.96 -5.18 44.19
C PRO A 114 -6.28 -3.70 43.98
N SER A 115 -7.50 -3.28 44.34
CA SER A 115 -7.94 -1.88 44.23
C SER A 115 -7.08 -0.91 45.06
N SER A 116 -6.38 -1.42 46.08
CA SER A 116 -5.45 -0.66 46.92
C SER A 116 -4.03 -0.53 46.33
N ALA A 117 -3.75 -1.11 45.16
CA ALA A 117 -2.42 -1.08 44.55
C ALA A 117 -1.96 0.35 44.24
N SER A 118 -0.71 0.66 44.60
CA SER A 118 -0.07 1.94 44.27
C SER A 118 0.17 2.07 42.77
N SER A 119 0.46 3.29 42.30
CA SER A 119 0.95 3.52 40.92
C SER A 119 2.20 2.69 40.65
N MET A 120 3.09 2.59 41.64
CA MET A 120 4.35 1.88 41.48
C MET A 120 4.15 0.38 41.28
N ASP A 121 3.19 -0.23 42.00
CA ASP A 121 2.87 -1.65 41.87
C ASP A 121 2.32 -1.96 40.47
N LYS A 122 1.49 -1.05 39.92
CA LYS A 122 0.96 -1.14 38.56
C LYS A 122 2.07 -1.07 37.52
N GLU A 123 3.01 -0.15 37.67
CA GLU A 123 4.16 0.01 36.77
C GLU A 123 5.08 -1.23 36.79
N HIS A 124 5.32 -1.80 37.96
CA HIS A 124 6.10 -3.04 38.09
C HIS A 124 5.39 -4.22 37.40
N ALA A 125 4.08 -4.37 37.63
CA ALA A 125 3.28 -5.41 36.98
C ALA A 125 3.24 -5.26 35.46
N LEU A 126 3.09 -4.04 34.95
CA LEU A 126 3.15 -3.76 33.52
C LEU A 126 4.54 -4.04 32.93
N SER A 127 5.61 -3.70 33.65
CA SER A 127 6.98 -3.96 33.19
C SER A 127 7.26 -5.46 33.00
N GLU A 128 6.84 -6.28 33.98
CA GLU A 128 6.93 -7.74 33.85
C GLU A 128 6.04 -8.28 32.72
N PHE A 129 4.83 -7.75 32.56
CA PHE A 129 3.97 -8.09 31.42
C PHE A 129 4.63 -7.79 30.07
N TYR A 130 5.19 -6.59 29.88
CA TYR A 130 5.86 -6.21 28.63
C TYR A 130 7.01 -7.17 28.28
N LYS A 131 7.83 -7.51 29.29
CA LYS A 131 8.93 -8.46 29.13
C LYS A 131 8.40 -9.84 28.71
N GLN A 132 7.37 -10.35 29.39
CA GLN A 132 6.78 -11.65 29.06
C GLN A 132 6.15 -11.66 27.67
N TRP A 133 5.41 -10.59 27.31
CA TRP A 133 4.81 -10.43 26.00
C TRP A 133 5.85 -10.49 24.88
N LEU A 134 6.97 -9.76 25.00
CA LEU A 134 8.04 -9.78 24.00
C LEU A 134 8.64 -11.18 23.83
N MET A 135 8.88 -11.89 24.94
CA MET A 135 9.42 -13.25 24.89
C MET A 135 8.45 -14.24 24.25
N GLN A 136 7.15 -14.09 24.52
CA GLN A 136 6.09 -14.95 23.97
C GLN A 136 5.81 -14.66 22.49
N GLU A 137 5.84 -13.40 22.08
CA GLU A 137 5.46 -12.98 20.73
C GLU A 137 6.62 -13.07 19.74
N LYS A 138 7.86 -13.14 20.22
CA LYS A 138 9.06 -13.28 19.38
C LYS A 138 8.95 -14.36 18.28
N PRO A 139 8.63 -15.64 18.55
CA PRO A 139 8.54 -16.65 17.50
C PRO A 139 7.49 -16.31 16.44
N ARG A 140 6.35 -15.74 16.86
CA ARG A 140 5.28 -15.34 15.95
C ARG A 140 5.69 -14.16 15.06
N LEU A 141 6.41 -13.20 15.62
CA LEU A 141 6.97 -12.08 14.85
C LEU A 141 8.01 -12.57 13.85
N ASP A 142 8.88 -13.50 14.24
CA ASP A 142 9.89 -14.06 13.35
C ASP A 142 9.23 -14.80 12.16
N GLU A 143 8.16 -15.58 12.41
CA GLU A 143 7.37 -16.24 11.36
C GLU A 143 6.67 -15.23 10.44
N TYR A 144 6.04 -14.21 11.03
CA TYR A 144 5.41 -13.12 10.29
C TYR A 144 6.41 -12.39 9.39
N ASP A 145 7.57 -12.03 9.93
CA ASP A 145 8.63 -11.32 9.19
C ASP A 145 9.11 -12.14 7.99
N GLN A 146 9.32 -13.44 8.18
CA GLN A 146 9.72 -14.34 7.10
C GLN A 146 8.64 -14.40 6.00
N MET A 147 7.39 -14.63 6.39
CA MET A 147 6.27 -14.73 5.46
C MET A 147 6.02 -13.40 4.71
N TYR A 148 6.02 -12.28 5.44
CA TYR A 148 5.77 -10.96 4.89
C TYR A 148 6.85 -10.57 3.87
N ARG A 149 8.13 -10.78 4.21
CA ARG A 149 9.24 -10.52 3.28
C ARG A 149 9.16 -11.39 2.03
N ALA A 150 8.87 -12.68 2.18
CA ALA A 150 8.74 -13.60 1.04
C ALA A 150 7.62 -13.16 0.08
N ARG A 151 6.43 -12.84 0.61
CA ARG A 151 5.29 -12.39 -0.20
C ARG A 151 5.52 -11.01 -0.82
N ASN A 152 6.13 -10.08 -0.08
CA ASN A 152 6.46 -8.75 -0.60
C ASN A 152 7.45 -8.84 -1.78
N MET A 153 8.48 -9.69 -1.66
CA MET A 153 9.40 -9.95 -2.77
C MET A 153 8.69 -10.56 -3.98
N ALA A 154 7.76 -11.49 -3.78
CA ALA A 154 6.97 -12.05 -4.87
C ALA A 154 6.12 -10.99 -5.59
N VAL A 155 5.47 -10.10 -4.83
CA VAL A 155 4.69 -8.97 -5.38
C VAL A 155 5.59 -8.03 -6.19
N ILE A 156 6.78 -7.69 -5.69
CA ILE A 156 7.74 -6.83 -6.42
C ILE A 156 8.17 -7.46 -7.74
N VAL A 157 8.50 -8.76 -7.73
CA VAL A 157 8.89 -9.49 -8.95
C VAL A 157 7.76 -9.51 -9.96
N LEU A 158 6.53 -9.78 -9.51
CA LEU A 158 5.36 -9.80 -10.38
C LEU A 158 5.03 -8.40 -10.93
N ALA A 159 5.18 -7.35 -10.11
CA ALA A 159 5.09 -5.97 -10.56
C ALA A 159 6.11 -5.66 -11.68
N ALA A 160 7.37 -6.09 -11.51
CA ALA A 160 8.39 -5.89 -12.52
C ALA A 160 8.03 -6.60 -13.84
N ARG A 161 7.55 -7.84 -13.77
CA ARG A 161 7.10 -8.61 -14.94
C ARG A 161 5.97 -7.90 -15.69
N THR A 162 4.93 -7.45 -15.00
CA THR A 162 3.80 -6.73 -15.64
C THR A 162 4.22 -5.44 -16.33
N LYS A 163 5.17 -4.68 -15.73
CA LYS A 163 5.71 -3.47 -16.35
C LYS A 163 6.55 -3.78 -17.60
N ILE A 164 7.34 -4.85 -17.57
CA ILE A 164 8.11 -5.32 -18.73
C ILE A 164 7.16 -5.75 -19.85
N ASP A 165 6.13 -6.54 -19.54
CA ASP A 165 5.14 -7.01 -20.51
C ASP A 165 4.42 -5.82 -21.16
N ARG A 166 3.96 -4.86 -20.36
CA ARG A 166 3.33 -3.63 -20.87
C ARG A 166 4.28 -2.81 -21.75
N PHE A 167 5.56 -2.71 -21.39
CA PHE A 167 6.55 -2.00 -22.19
C PHE A 167 6.78 -2.69 -23.54
N LYS A 168 6.90 -4.02 -23.55
CA LYS A 168 7.03 -4.82 -24.78
C LYS A 168 5.81 -4.64 -25.69
N SER A 169 4.59 -4.73 -25.15
CA SER A 169 3.36 -4.51 -25.94
C SER A 169 3.29 -3.11 -26.54
N ARG A 170 3.72 -2.08 -25.79
CA ARG A 170 3.80 -0.70 -26.31
C ARG A 170 4.80 -0.57 -27.45
N LEU A 171 5.97 -1.18 -27.34
CA LEU A 171 6.97 -1.18 -28.42
C LEU A 171 6.46 -1.94 -29.66
N ALA A 172 5.85 -3.11 -29.47
CA ALA A 172 5.28 -3.89 -30.57
C ALA A 172 4.20 -3.10 -31.33
N ASN A 173 3.34 -2.37 -30.62
CA ASN A 173 2.33 -1.50 -31.25
C ASN A 173 2.95 -0.36 -32.06
N ILE A 174 4.04 0.25 -31.57
CA ILE A 174 4.76 1.32 -32.29
C ILE A 174 5.42 0.76 -33.56
N VAL A 175 6.08 -0.39 -33.46
CA VAL A 175 6.76 -1.03 -34.60
C VAL A 175 5.75 -1.56 -35.62
N GLY A 176 4.64 -2.15 -35.18
CA GLY A 176 3.58 -2.67 -36.04
C GLY A 176 2.79 -1.59 -36.79
N MET A 177 2.77 -0.34 -36.31
CA MET A 177 2.21 0.81 -37.02
C MET A 177 3.11 1.33 -38.15
N GLY A 178 4.38 0.91 -38.23
CA GLY A 178 5.33 1.34 -39.27
C GLY A 178 5.38 0.46 -40.53
N SER A 179 4.54 -0.58 -40.64
CA SER A 179 4.52 -1.52 -41.76
C SER A 179 3.17 -1.58 -42.51
N ARG A 180 2.39 -0.48 -42.51
CA ARG A 180 1.20 -0.32 -43.36
C ARG A 180 1.30 0.90 -44.24
#